data_AF-A0A661GEX0-F1
#
_entry.id   AF-A0A661GEX0-F1
#
_cell.length_a   1.000
_cell.length_b   1.000
_cell.length_c   1.000
_cell.angle_alpha   90.00
_cell.angle_beta   90.00
_cell.angle_gamma   90.00
#
_symmetry.space_group_name_H-M   'P 1'
#
loop_
_entity.id
_entity.type
_entity.pdbx_description
1 polymer ?
#
loop_
_entity_poly.entity_id
_entity_poly.type
_entity_poly.pdbx_seq_one_letter_code
_entity_poly.pdbx_strand_id
1 'polypeptide(L)'
;MTRSRITDGDDDIRFEDGQFIPVSFANWDGSNGEAGSKHTLTSWNWLLPPPEADPARTYGLPAGSGVLTLLLGFWLVRRQRRRVTA
;
A
#
# COMPACT_ATOMS: atom_id res chain seq x y z
N MET A 1 6.60 -14.42 -10.38
CA MET A 1 7.46 -14.76 -9.23
C MET A 1 6.85 -14.08 -8.02
N THR A 2 6.50 -14.84 -6.98
CA THR A 2 5.89 -14.31 -5.75
C THR A 2 6.66 -14.86 -4.55
N ARG A 3 6.98 -14.01 -3.58
CA ARG A 3 7.67 -14.38 -2.33
C ARG A 3 7.10 -13.61 -1.15
N SER A 4 7.32 -14.11 0.06
CA SER A 4 7.09 -13.35 1.29
C SER A 4 8.02 -12.14 1.34
N ARG A 5 7.55 -11.07 1.98
CA ARG A 5 8.33 -9.84 2.22
C ARG A 5 9.28 -10.00 3.41
N ILE A 6 8.85 -10.76 4.41
CA ILE A 6 9.61 -11.06 5.62
C ILE A 6 10.05 -12.52 5.52
N THR A 7 11.33 -12.75 5.76
CA THR A 7 11.94 -14.08 5.72
C THR A 7 12.86 -14.26 6.93
N ASP A 8 12.95 -15.52 7.40
CA ASP A 8 13.55 -15.85 8.69
C ASP A 8 15.09 -15.96 8.63
N GLY A 9 15.67 -16.07 7.44
CA GLY A 9 17.13 -16.16 7.26
C GLY A 9 17.80 -14.79 7.28
N ASP A 10 18.91 -14.66 7.99
CA ASP A 10 19.68 -13.41 8.08
C ASP A 10 20.35 -13.02 6.75
N ASP A 11 20.59 -13.99 5.86
CA ASP A 11 21.20 -13.77 4.54
C ASP A 11 20.19 -13.50 3.41
N ASP A 12 18.88 -13.53 3.70
CA ASP A 12 17.85 -13.24 2.69
C ASP A 12 17.38 -11.78 2.76
N ILE A 13 17.15 -11.20 1.59
CA ILE A 13 16.75 -9.81 1.45
C ILE A 13 15.32 -9.64 1.97
N ARG A 14 15.14 -8.85 3.03
CA ARG A 14 13.82 -8.46 3.54
C ARG A 14 13.32 -7.21 2.80
N PHE A 15 12.02 -7.20 2.48
CA PHE A 15 11.35 -6.08 1.83
C PHE A 15 10.54 -5.28 2.84
N GLU A 16 11.22 -4.49 3.68
CA GLU A 16 10.59 -3.68 4.72
C GLU A 16 9.85 -2.47 4.14
N ASP A 17 8.76 -2.08 4.81
CA ASP A 17 7.95 -0.91 4.44
C ASP A 17 8.76 0.38 4.53
N GLY A 18 8.65 1.25 3.53
CA GLY A 18 9.28 2.56 3.54
C GLY A 18 10.81 2.56 3.40
N GLN A 19 11.43 1.39 3.20
CA GLN A 19 12.86 1.28 2.95
C GLN A 19 13.16 1.33 1.44
N PHE A 20 14.19 2.08 1.06
CA PHE A 20 14.69 2.07 -0.32
C PHE A 20 15.58 0.85 -0.56
N ILE A 21 15.19 0.00 -1.50
CA ILE A 21 15.87 -1.24 -1.84
C ILE A 21 16.41 -1.13 -3.27
N PRO A 22 17.72 -1.23 -3.50
CA PRO A 22 18.28 -1.16 -4.84
C PRO A 22 18.00 -2.46 -5.59
N VAL A 23 17.47 -2.36 -6.81
CA VAL A 23 17.13 -3.50 -7.66
C VAL A 23 17.63 -3.30 -9.10
N SER A 24 18.07 -4.40 -9.71
CA SER A 24 18.38 -4.52 -11.13
C SER A 24 17.90 -5.88 -11.65
N PHE A 25 17.51 -5.96 -12.92
CA PHE A 25 17.02 -7.20 -13.53
C PHE A 25 17.98 -7.66 -14.62
N ALA A 26 18.35 -8.93 -14.58
CA ALA A 26 19.12 -9.60 -15.60
C ALA A 26 18.22 -10.52 -16.44
N ASN A 27 18.43 -10.54 -17.75
CA ASN A 27 17.68 -11.37 -18.69
C ASN A 27 18.61 -12.12 -19.63
N TRP A 28 18.37 -13.42 -19.79
CA TRP A 28 19.09 -14.32 -20.69
C TRP A 28 18.15 -14.79 -21.80
N ASP A 29 18.49 -14.48 -23.05
CA ASP A 29 17.86 -15.10 -24.22
C ASP A 29 18.58 -16.39 -24.63
N GLY A 30 18.00 -17.53 -24.24
CA GLY A 30 18.54 -18.85 -24.57
C GLY A 30 18.62 -19.13 -26.07
N SER A 31 17.78 -18.52 -26.90
CA SER A 31 17.83 -18.68 -28.36
C SER A 31 19.04 -17.97 -28.97
N ASN A 32 19.50 -16.90 -28.32
CA ASN A 32 20.73 -16.18 -28.64
C ASN A 32 21.99 -16.79 -27.98
N GLY A 33 21.84 -17.98 -27.37
CA GLY A 33 22.93 -18.65 -26.65
C GLY A 33 23.48 -17.81 -25.50
N GLU A 34 22.62 -17.05 -24.82
CA GLU A 34 22.98 -16.30 -23.63
C GLU A 34 22.99 -17.22 -22.41
N ALA A 35 24.10 -17.20 -21.67
CA ALA A 35 24.30 -17.96 -20.45
C ALA A 35 25.41 -17.31 -19.61
N GLY A 36 25.39 -17.54 -18.29
CA GLY A 36 26.38 -16.99 -17.37
C GLY A 36 26.45 -15.46 -17.45
N SER A 37 27.65 -14.89 -17.66
CA SER A 37 27.83 -13.44 -17.75
C SER A 37 27.35 -12.81 -19.07
N LYS A 38 26.98 -13.62 -20.07
CA LYS A 38 26.38 -13.11 -21.32
C LYS A 38 24.88 -12.95 -21.12
N HIS A 39 24.44 -11.74 -20.79
CA HIS A 39 23.04 -11.36 -20.57
C HIS A 39 22.86 -9.85 -20.72
N THR A 40 21.60 -9.40 -20.74
CA THR A 40 21.26 -7.98 -20.62
C THR A 40 20.90 -7.65 -19.18
N LEU A 41 21.34 -6.48 -18.69
CA LEU A 41 21.06 -5.99 -17.34
C LEU A 41 20.43 -4.58 -17.41
N THR A 42 19.41 -4.33 -16.60
CA THR A 42 18.89 -2.96 -16.41
C THR A 42 19.83 -2.13 -15.55
N SER A 43 19.74 -0.80 -15.61
CA SER A 43 20.33 0.06 -14.57
C SER A 43 19.79 -0.27 -13.18
N TRP A 44 20.55 0.10 -12.15
CA TRP A 44 20.08 0.08 -10.77
C TRP A 44 18.97 1.10 -10.56
N ASN A 45 17.87 0.66 -9.96
CA ASN A 45 16.73 1.47 -9.61
C ASN A 45 16.38 1.29 -8.13
N TRP A 46 15.69 2.27 -7.55
CA TRP A 46 15.22 2.19 -6.18
C TRP A 46 13.78 1.68 -6.13
N LEU A 47 13.56 0.57 -5.44
CA LEU A 47 12.25 0.07 -5.07
C LEU A 47 11.89 0.61 -3.68
N LEU A 48 10.72 1.21 -3.54
CA LEU A 48 10.18 1.67 -2.26
C LEU A 48 8.87 0.92 -1.99
N PRO A 49 8.87 -0.10 -1.11
CA PRO A 49 7.64 -0.78 -0.71
C PRO A 49 6.72 0.19 0.03
N PRO A 50 5.45 0.31 -0.38
CA PRO A 50 4.49 1.15 0.32
C PRO A 50 4.25 0.57 1.73
N PRO A 51 3.95 1.42 2.73
CA PRO A 51 3.58 0.96 4.05
C PRO A 51 2.33 0.08 3.98
N GLU A 52 2.23 -0.88 4.90
CA GLU A 52 1.02 -1.67 5.07
C GLU A 52 -0.18 -0.74 5.32
N ALA A 53 -1.24 -0.95 4.56
CA ALA A 53 -2.43 -0.12 4.64
C ALA A 53 -3.19 -0.43 5.94
N ASP A 54 -3.28 0.54 6.86
CA ASP A 54 -4.17 0.48 8.01
C ASP A 54 -5.62 0.70 7.52
N PRO A 55 -6.48 -0.34 7.49
CA PRO A 55 -7.83 -0.22 6.94
C PRO A 55 -8.71 0.69 7.79
N ALA A 56 -8.48 0.75 9.10
CA ALA A 56 -9.27 1.57 10.01
C ALA A 56 -8.98 3.05 9.79
N ARG A 57 -7.71 3.42 9.58
CA ARG A 57 -7.35 4.81 9.21
C ARG A 57 -7.83 5.17 7.82
N THR A 58 -7.61 4.29 6.84
CA THR A 58 -7.86 4.58 5.43
C THR A 58 -9.35 4.67 5.12
N TYR A 59 -10.16 3.74 5.65
CA TYR A 59 -11.58 3.65 5.35
C TYR A 59 -12.47 3.98 6.54
N GLY A 60 -12.04 3.63 7.75
CA GLY A 60 -12.83 3.85 8.96
C GLY A 60 -13.01 5.32 9.32
N LEU A 61 -11.97 6.16 9.19
CA LEU A 61 -12.07 7.59 9.49
C LEU A 61 -13.05 8.33 8.54
N PRO A 62 -12.95 8.19 7.20
CA PRO A 62 -13.92 8.80 6.30
C PRO A 62 -15.34 8.28 6.55
N ALA A 63 -15.52 6.96 6.69
CA ALA A 63 -16.83 6.37 6.97
C ALA A 63 -17.43 6.91 8.27
N GLY A 64 -16.63 6.94 9.35
CA GLY A 64 -17.02 7.48 10.64
C GLY A 64 -17.41 8.96 10.58
N SER A 65 -16.64 9.78 9.87
CA SER A 65 -16.98 11.19 9.65
C SER A 65 -18.29 11.37 8.89
N GLY A 66 -18.56 10.53 7.88
CA GLY A 66 -19.82 10.53 7.13
C GLY A 66 -21.01 10.20 8.02
N VAL A 67 -20.91 9.14 8.83
CA VAL A 67 -21.94 8.77 9.80
C VAL A 67 -22.17 9.87 10.82
N LEU A 68 -21.10 10.43 11.39
CA LEU A 68 -21.20 11.53 12.36
C LEU A 68 -21.92 12.74 11.76
N THR A 69 -21.58 13.11 10.53
CA THR A 69 -22.21 14.21 9.80
C THR A 69 -23.70 13.97 9.60
N LEU A 70 -24.10 12.76 9.22
CA LEU A 70 -25.51 12.37 9.06
C LEU A 70 -26.27 12.44 10.39
N LEU A 71 -25.68 11.92 11.47
CA LEU A 71 -26.29 11.93 12.80
C LEU A 71 -26.48 13.35 13.32
N LEU A 72 -25.48 14.22 13.15
CA LEU A 72 -25.56 15.63 13.52
C LEU A 72 -26.64 16.36 12.71
N GLY A 73 -26.69 16.13 11.39
CA GLY A 73 -27.73 16.67 10.51
C GLY A 73 -29.14 16.26 10.95
N PHE A 74 -29.34 14.97 11.23
CA PHE A 74 -30.64 14.46 11.70
C PHE A 74 -31.04 15.03 13.07
N TRP A 75 -30.09 15.14 13.99
CA TRP A 75 -30.31 15.74 15.31
C TRP A 75 -30.71 17.21 15.21
N LEU A 76 -30.04 18.00 14.37
CA LEU A 76 -30.37 19.40 14.12
C LEU A 76 -31.79 19.56 13.57
N VAL A 77 -32.16 18.77 12.56
CA VAL A 77 -33.51 18.79 11.97
C VAL A 77 -34.57 18.45 13.02
N ARG A 78 -34.34 17.41 13.84
CA ARG A 78 -35.26 17.02 14.91
C ARG A 78 -35.39 18.13 15.97
N ARG A 79 -34.30 18.82 16.31
CA ARG A 79 -34.29 19.92 17.28
C ARG A 79 -35.05 21.14 16.77
N GLN A 80 -34.91 21.48 15.49
CA GLN A 80 -35.64 22.61 14.89
C GLN A 80 -37.15 22.33 14.79
N ARG A 81 -37.56 21.13 14.37
CA ARG A 81 -38.99 20.76 14.31
C ARG A 81 -39.68 20.89 15.66
N ARG A 82 -39.02 20.49 16.75
CA ARG A 82 -39.56 20.63 18.12
C ARG A 82 -39.77 22.07 18.57
N ARG A 83 -39.07 23.04 17.99
CA ARG A 83 -39.20 24.47 18.31
C ARG A 83 -40.31 25.18 17.53
N VAL A 84 -40.73 24.63 16.40
CA VAL A 84 -41.76 25.23 15.54
C VAL A 84 -43.16 24.79 15.94
N THR A 85 -43.29 23.65 16.62
CA THR A 85 -44.59 23.10 17.08
C THR A 85 -44.92 23.42 18.54
N ALA A 86 -44.09 24.22 19.22
CA ALA A 86 -44.29 24.70 20.58
C ALA A 86 -44.51 26.22 20.54
#